data_AF-A0A9N8ZIC8-F1
#
_entry.id   AF-A0A9N8ZIC8-F1
#
_cell.length_a   1.000
_cell.length_b   1.000
_cell.length_c   1.000
_cell.angle_alpha   90.00
_cell.angle_beta   90.00
_cell.angle_gamma   90.00
#
_symmetry.space_group_name_H-M   'P 1'
#
loop_
_entity.id
_entity.type
_entity.pdbx_description
1 polymer ?
#
loop_
_entity_poly.entity_id
_entity_poly.type
_entity_poly.pdbx_seq_one_letter_code
_entity_poly.pdbx_strand_id
1 'polypeptide(L)'
;MSQAIFNHLNSNQRTATKYITFQCTNGQPSLSGEQLNIYDYNSSGQQLNGELDLGIFPNLRKITFPQNVRFNILESIDISKNEKLSRIVISGQNQNFLENNSFILLAKEIQLNRIIVSYYVLKQNPSAWEKTENYLRKQTIIPYMAVEDKKVGQLEAEVANLKQSLAQKDQTISQKNQAIAQKDQTIADLNTKTPTLSQFQELSNIALNCNELDFNKLKQEIKRLKLKDFNPYFQKQKNNLEQLTSTAKNKAGESLNGIIDLFLQTNKQIIESENADNNSYSQGQLQGQLVTCKTLLQTKLTTEELQNLLNKQKEFKELEKHAAILQ
;
A
#
# COMPACT_ATOMS: atom_id res chain seq x y z
N MET A 1 -12.34 10.42 -33.53
CA MET A 1 -12.91 9.77 -32.32
C MET A 1 -14.42 9.94 -32.35
N SER A 2 -15.14 8.85 -32.59
CA SER A 2 -16.60 8.83 -32.51
C SER A 2 -17.15 9.34 -31.17
N GLN A 3 -16.35 9.31 -30.09
CA GLN A 3 -16.80 9.81 -28.79
C GLN A 3 -17.22 11.30 -28.78
N ALA A 4 -16.63 12.13 -29.66
CA ALA A 4 -16.92 13.57 -29.71
C ALA A 4 -18.38 13.86 -30.10
N ILE A 5 -19.07 12.91 -30.76
CA ILE A 5 -20.47 13.07 -31.18
C ILE A 5 -21.42 13.23 -30.00
N PHE A 6 -21.02 12.80 -28.79
CA PHE A 6 -21.85 12.91 -27.58
C PHE A 6 -21.56 14.15 -26.74
N ASN A 7 -20.62 15.00 -27.15
CA ASN A 7 -20.20 16.16 -26.35
C ASN A 7 -21.31 17.19 -26.15
N HIS A 8 -22.28 17.25 -27.06
CA HIS A 8 -23.44 18.13 -26.94
C HIS A 8 -24.51 17.62 -25.95
N LEU A 9 -24.43 16.36 -25.50
CA LEU A 9 -25.37 15.77 -24.56
C LEU A 9 -24.95 16.04 -23.11
N ASN A 10 -25.83 16.66 -22.34
CA ASN A 10 -25.62 16.87 -20.90
C ASN A 10 -25.89 15.58 -20.08
N SER A 11 -25.53 15.59 -18.79
CA SER A 11 -25.67 14.42 -17.91
C SER A 11 -27.10 13.93 -17.76
N ASN A 12 -28.09 14.82 -17.75
CA ASN A 12 -29.51 14.45 -17.65
C ASN A 12 -29.97 13.74 -18.93
N GLN A 13 -29.59 14.25 -20.09
CA GLN A 13 -29.86 13.63 -21.38
C GLN A 13 -29.22 12.24 -21.49
N ARG A 14 -27.95 12.11 -21.10
CA ARG A 14 -27.25 10.81 -21.07
C ARG A 14 -27.93 9.80 -20.14
N THR A 15 -28.42 10.26 -18.99
CA THR A 15 -29.14 9.43 -18.02
C THR A 15 -30.55 9.06 -18.51
N ALA A 16 -31.22 9.95 -19.24
CA ALA A 16 -32.56 9.73 -19.78
C ALA A 16 -32.56 8.77 -20.99
N THR A 17 -31.46 8.69 -21.74
CA THR A 17 -31.35 7.80 -22.90
C THR A 17 -31.48 6.33 -22.49
N LYS A 18 -32.55 5.69 -22.96
CA LYS A 18 -32.79 4.25 -22.83
C LYS A 18 -32.66 3.49 -24.15
N TYR A 19 -32.77 4.20 -25.28
CA TYR A 19 -32.78 3.61 -26.60
C TYR A 19 -31.79 4.34 -27.50
N ILE A 20 -30.96 3.59 -28.24
CA ILE A 20 -30.09 4.15 -29.27
C ILE A 20 -30.49 3.56 -30.61
N THR A 21 -30.63 4.41 -31.62
CA THR A 21 -30.92 4.01 -32.99
C THR A 21 -29.87 4.62 -33.91
N PHE A 22 -29.07 3.78 -34.57
CA PHE A 22 -28.16 4.23 -35.62
C PHE A 22 -28.98 4.51 -36.89
N GLN A 23 -28.69 5.51 -37.70
CA GLN A 23 -29.48 5.82 -38.90
C GLN A 23 -28.55 6.09 -40.07
N CYS A 24 -28.91 5.56 -41.24
CA CYS A 24 -28.22 5.78 -42.50
C CYS A 24 -28.76 7.06 -43.18
N THR A 25 -28.68 8.20 -42.50
CA THR A 25 -29.07 9.52 -43.02
C THR A 25 -28.12 10.60 -42.51
N ASN A 26 -28.06 11.76 -43.18
CA ASN A 26 -27.26 12.89 -42.74
C ASN A 26 -27.94 13.60 -41.55
N GLY A 27 -27.20 13.84 -40.47
CA GLY A 27 -27.71 14.58 -39.32
C GLY A 27 -26.73 14.68 -38.16
N GLN A 28 -26.98 15.63 -37.26
CA GLN A 28 -26.34 15.62 -35.93
C GLN A 28 -27.13 14.68 -35.01
N PRO A 29 -26.48 13.97 -34.07
CA PRO A 29 -27.21 13.10 -33.17
C PRO A 29 -28.33 13.86 -32.46
N SER A 30 -29.52 13.25 -32.40
CA SER A 30 -30.73 13.91 -31.92
C SER A 30 -31.39 13.08 -30.84
N LEU A 31 -31.72 13.72 -29.72
CA LEU A 31 -32.47 13.09 -28.63
C LEU A 31 -33.96 13.42 -28.77
N SER A 32 -34.78 12.39 -28.92
CA SER A 32 -36.25 12.49 -28.89
C SER A 32 -36.78 11.64 -27.75
N GLY A 33 -37.16 12.29 -26.64
CA GLY A 33 -37.52 11.61 -25.40
C GLY A 33 -36.36 10.77 -24.86
N GLU A 34 -36.59 9.46 -24.75
CA GLU A 34 -35.59 8.49 -24.25
C GLU A 34 -34.76 7.85 -25.38
N GLN A 35 -34.98 8.25 -26.63
CA GLN A 35 -34.31 7.72 -27.81
C GLN A 35 -33.28 8.70 -28.37
N LEU A 36 -32.03 8.25 -28.44
CA LEU A 36 -30.96 8.94 -29.14
C LEU A 36 -30.81 8.35 -30.55
N ASN A 37 -31.00 9.19 -31.57
CA ASN A 37 -30.70 8.84 -32.95
C ASN A 37 -29.27 9.26 -33.25
N ILE A 38 -28.45 8.32 -33.71
CA ILE A 38 -27.07 8.54 -34.15
C ILE A 38 -27.05 8.38 -35.65
N TYR A 39 -26.64 9.42 -36.35
CA TYR A 39 -26.64 9.46 -37.81
C TYR A 39 -25.24 9.10 -38.31
N ASP A 40 -25.15 8.02 -39.08
CA ASP A 40 -23.92 7.53 -39.71
C ASP A 40 -24.18 7.34 -41.21
N TYR A 41 -24.12 8.47 -41.92
CA TYR A 41 -24.13 8.54 -43.37
C TYR A 41 -23.31 9.74 -43.76
N ASN A 42 -22.36 9.60 -44.68
CA ASN A 42 -21.87 10.81 -45.32
C ASN A 42 -21.23 10.60 -46.70
N SER A 43 -21.68 11.43 -47.65
CA SER A 43 -20.96 11.83 -48.86
C SER A 43 -19.90 12.93 -48.60
N SER A 44 -19.80 13.45 -47.37
CA SER A 44 -18.95 14.59 -46.94
C SER A 44 -18.08 14.37 -45.68
N GLY A 45 -17.77 13.13 -45.29
CA GLY A 45 -16.60 12.84 -44.43
C GLY A 45 -16.77 12.84 -42.91
N GLN A 46 -17.99 12.90 -42.36
CA GLN A 46 -18.24 12.59 -40.93
C GLN A 46 -18.85 11.18 -40.81
N GLN A 47 -18.00 10.16 -40.83
CA GLN A 47 -18.37 8.77 -40.51
C GLN A 47 -17.92 8.45 -39.08
N LEU A 48 -18.69 7.60 -38.39
CA LEU A 48 -18.26 7.06 -37.10
C LEU A 48 -16.95 6.30 -37.27
N ASN A 49 -15.88 6.81 -36.65
CA ASN A 49 -14.53 6.26 -36.69
C ASN A 49 -13.94 5.91 -35.32
N GLY A 50 -13.10 4.88 -35.30
CA GLY A 50 -12.43 4.41 -34.08
C GLY A 50 -13.40 3.75 -33.10
N GLU A 51 -13.24 4.03 -31.81
CA GLU A 51 -14.01 3.42 -30.74
C GLU A 51 -15.23 4.27 -30.33
N LEU A 52 -16.33 3.60 -30.00
CA LEU A 52 -17.58 4.21 -29.53
C LEU A 52 -17.95 3.66 -28.13
N ASP A 53 -17.77 4.46 -27.07
CA ASP A 53 -18.15 4.09 -25.70
C ASP A 53 -19.61 4.48 -25.42
N LEU A 54 -20.50 3.48 -25.40
CA LEU A 54 -21.91 3.62 -25.02
C LEU A 54 -22.14 3.51 -23.50
N GLY A 55 -21.09 3.22 -22.74
CA GLY A 55 -21.10 3.18 -21.28
C GLY A 55 -21.44 4.51 -20.61
N ILE A 56 -21.40 5.61 -21.36
CA ILE A 56 -21.88 6.93 -20.90
C ILE A 56 -23.41 7.00 -20.73
N PHE A 57 -24.16 5.99 -21.18
CA PHE A 57 -25.63 5.90 -21.07
C PHE A 57 -26.04 4.83 -20.04
N PRO A 58 -26.09 5.15 -18.73
CA PRO A 58 -26.27 4.16 -17.67
C PRO A 58 -27.63 3.44 -17.71
N ASN A 59 -28.63 4.02 -18.38
CA ASN A 59 -29.98 3.47 -18.51
C ASN A 59 -30.27 2.85 -19.87
N LEU A 60 -29.26 2.65 -20.72
CA LEU A 60 -29.40 2.05 -22.03
C LEU A 60 -29.99 0.63 -21.94
N ARG A 61 -31.09 0.38 -22.65
CA ARG A 61 -31.84 -0.89 -22.67
C ARG A 61 -31.87 -1.55 -24.03
N LYS A 62 -31.83 -0.77 -25.11
CA LYS A 62 -31.93 -1.27 -26.49
C LYS A 62 -31.03 -0.49 -27.44
N ILE A 63 -30.36 -1.21 -28.32
CA ILE A 63 -29.67 -0.66 -29.49
C ILE A 63 -30.38 -1.15 -30.76
N THR A 64 -30.62 -0.26 -31.71
CA THR A 64 -31.29 -0.57 -32.98
C THR A 64 -30.41 -0.16 -34.15
N PHE A 65 -30.18 -1.11 -35.06
CA PHE A 65 -29.58 -0.93 -36.38
C PHE A 65 -30.69 -1.08 -37.43
N PRO A 66 -31.33 0.02 -37.86
CA PRO A 66 -32.32 0.03 -38.91
C PRO A 66 -31.69 -0.23 -40.29
N GLN A 67 -32.49 -0.10 -41.34
CA GLN A 67 -32.09 -0.35 -42.71
C GLN A 67 -30.84 0.43 -43.14
N ASN A 68 -29.98 -0.23 -43.93
CA ASN A 68 -28.80 0.33 -44.61
C ASN A 68 -27.70 0.93 -43.72
N VAL A 69 -27.69 0.68 -42.40
CA VAL A 69 -26.56 1.11 -41.55
C VAL A 69 -25.28 0.37 -41.95
N ARG A 70 -24.23 1.14 -42.25
CA ARG A 70 -22.90 0.66 -42.67
C ARG A 70 -21.79 1.50 -42.02
N PHE A 71 -21.04 0.87 -41.14
CA PHE A 71 -19.85 1.40 -40.49
C PHE A 71 -18.62 1.00 -41.31
N ASN A 72 -18.04 1.96 -42.04
CA ASN A 72 -16.85 1.67 -42.87
C ASN A 72 -15.54 1.72 -42.07
N ILE A 73 -15.51 2.49 -40.98
CA ILE A 73 -14.27 2.82 -40.23
C ILE A 73 -14.46 2.78 -38.71
N LEU A 74 -15.58 2.23 -38.23
CA LEU A 74 -15.82 2.00 -36.81
C LEU A 74 -15.04 0.76 -36.38
N GLU A 75 -14.17 0.91 -35.40
CA GLU A 75 -13.33 -0.20 -34.90
C GLU A 75 -14.08 -1.00 -33.85
N SER A 76 -14.75 -0.31 -32.91
CA SER A 76 -15.45 -0.97 -31.81
C SER A 76 -16.64 -0.20 -31.25
N ILE A 77 -17.58 -0.94 -30.66
CA ILE A 77 -18.66 -0.42 -29.82
C ILE A 77 -18.51 -1.04 -28.43
N ASP A 78 -18.26 -0.22 -27.41
CA ASP A 78 -18.18 -0.64 -26.03
C ASP A 78 -19.53 -0.50 -25.32
N ILE A 79 -20.08 -1.65 -24.90
CA ILE A 79 -21.30 -1.76 -24.10
C ILE A 79 -21.03 -2.34 -22.70
N SER A 80 -19.77 -2.52 -22.31
CA SER A 80 -19.34 -3.22 -21.09
C SER A 80 -19.87 -2.60 -19.79
N LYS A 81 -20.18 -1.30 -19.80
CA LYS A 81 -20.73 -0.55 -18.66
C LYS A 81 -22.26 -0.46 -18.65
N ASN A 82 -22.95 -0.90 -19.71
CA ASN A 82 -24.41 -0.80 -19.81
C ASN A 82 -25.12 -1.97 -19.13
N GLU A 83 -25.26 -1.94 -17.81
CA GLU A 83 -25.87 -3.01 -17.00
C GLU A 83 -27.33 -3.32 -17.33
N LYS A 84 -28.06 -2.36 -17.93
CA LYS A 84 -29.49 -2.50 -18.26
C LYS A 84 -29.75 -2.91 -19.70
N LEU A 85 -28.71 -3.02 -20.54
CA LEU A 85 -28.84 -3.40 -21.93
C LEU A 85 -29.28 -4.86 -22.01
N SER A 86 -30.41 -5.09 -22.69
CA SER A 86 -31.02 -6.41 -22.84
C SER A 86 -31.34 -6.77 -24.29
N ARG A 87 -31.26 -5.81 -25.23
CA ARG A 87 -31.61 -6.09 -26.63
C ARG A 87 -30.77 -5.32 -27.64
N ILE A 88 -30.33 -6.04 -28.67
CA ILE A 88 -29.77 -5.47 -29.90
C ILE A 88 -30.70 -5.89 -31.04
N VAL A 89 -31.16 -4.94 -31.84
CA VAL A 89 -32.11 -5.21 -32.93
C VAL A 89 -31.50 -4.77 -34.25
N ILE A 90 -31.39 -5.71 -35.18
CA ILE A 90 -31.01 -5.47 -36.58
C ILE A 90 -32.30 -5.62 -37.40
N SER A 91 -32.83 -4.51 -37.94
CA SER A 91 -34.17 -4.51 -38.55
C SER A 91 -34.17 -5.02 -40.00
N GLY A 92 -35.31 -5.57 -40.44
CA GLY A 92 -35.47 -6.49 -41.57
C GLY A 92 -35.26 -6.00 -43.00
N GLN A 93 -34.62 -4.85 -43.22
CA GLN A 93 -34.07 -4.50 -44.53
C GLN A 93 -32.54 -4.28 -44.50
N ASN A 94 -31.88 -4.56 -43.37
CA ASN A 94 -30.43 -4.57 -43.26
C ASN A 94 -29.90 -6.02 -43.41
N GLN A 95 -30.20 -6.61 -44.56
CA GLN A 95 -30.02 -8.04 -44.85
C GLN A 95 -28.55 -8.48 -44.76
N ASN A 96 -27.66 -7.55 -45.08
CA ASN A 96 -26.22 -7.76 -45.10
C ASN A 96 -25.55 -6.95 -43.98
N PHE A 97 -26.24 -6.61 -42.88
CA PHE A 97 -25.64 -5.81 -41.81
C PHE A 97 -24.31 -6.42 -41.36
N LEU A 98 -24.30 -7.71 -41.10
CA LEU A 98 -23.12 -8.42 -40.59
C LEU A 98 -22.03 -8.60 -41.64
N GLU A 99 -22.38 -8.60 -42.93
CA GLU A 99 -21.42 -8.66 -44.03
C GLU A 99 -20.83 -7.28 -44.35
N ASN A 100 -21.63 -6.22 -44.17
CA ASN A 100 -21.26 -4.84 -44.50
C ASN A 100 -20.58 -4.11 -43.35
N ASN A 101 -20.55 -4.69 -42.15
CA ASN A 101 -20.04 -4.04 -40.95
C ASN A 101 -19.03 -4.97 -40.27
N SER A 102 -17.77 -4.53 -40.19
CA SER A 102 -16.71 -5.22 -39.46
C SER A 102 -16.26 -4.34 -38.31
N PHE A 103 -16.80 -4.59 -37.11
CA PHE A 103 -16.42 -3.91 -35.88
C PHE A 103 -16.45 -4.88 -34.69
N ILE A 104 -15.71 -4.55 -33.64
CA ILE A 104 -15.64 -5.33 -32.41
C ILE A 104 -16.73 -4.85 -31.44
N LEU A 105 -17.55 -5.77 -30.94
CA LEU A 105 -18.49 -5.46 -29.85
C LEU A 105 -17.85 -5.85 -28.51
N LEU A 106 -17.50 -4.86 -27.69
CA LEU A 106 -16.93 -5.09 -26.36
C LEU A 106 -18.06 -5.20 -25.33
N ALA A 107 -18.15 -6.36 -24.67
CA ALA A 107 -19.17 -6.64 -23.66
C ALA A 107 -18.59 -7.51 -22.54
N LYS A 108 -19.10 -7.35 -21.31
CA LYS A 108 -18.80 -8.26 -20.20
C LYS A 108 -19.50 -9.61 -20.41
N GLU A 109 -18.89 -10.67 -19.90
CA GLU A 109 -19.43 -12.03 -20.01
C GLU A 109 -20.88 -12.15 -19.49
N ILE A 110 -21.19 -11.50 -18.37
CA ILE A 110 -22.55 -11.48 -17.80
C ILE A 110 -23.59 -10.89 -18.77
N GLN A 111 -23.18 -10.03 -19.70
CA GLN A 111 -24.06 -9.43 -20.69
C GLN A 111 -24.37 -10.39 -21.85
N LEU A 112 -23.46 -11.32 -22.15
CA LEU A 112 -23.61 -12.27 -23.25
C LEU A 112 -24.83 -13.19 -23.07
N ASN A 113 -25.16 -13.52 -21.82
CA ASN A 113 -26.29 -14.39 -21.47
C ASN A 113 -27.63 -13.65 -21.33
N ARG A 114 -27.63 -12.31 -21.30
CA ARG A 114 -28.86 -11.53 -21.09
C ARG A 114 -29.28 -10.72 -22.32
N ILE A 115 -28.33 -10.35 -23.18
CA ILE A 115 -28.62 -9.56 -24.38
C ILE A 115 -29.16 -10.51 -25.45
N ILE A 116 -30.37 -10.21 -25.91
CA ILE A 116 -30.99 -10.88 -27.05
C ILE A 116 -30.66 -10.07 -28.31
N VAL A 117 -30.12 -10.74 -29.32
CA VAL A 117 -29.97 -10.17 -30.66
C VAL A 117 -31.14 -10.65 -31.50
N SER A 118 -31.89 -9.68 -32.04
CA SER A 118 -33.01 -9.92 -32.95
C SER A 118 -32.63 -9.48 -34.36
N TYR A 119 -32.72 -10.36 -35.35
CA TYR A 119 -32.42 -10.09 -36.76
C TYR A 119 -33.35 -10.88 -37.68
N TYR A 120 -33.36 -10.56 -38.97
CA TYR A 120 -34.19 -11.26 -39.96
C TYR A 120 -33.31 -12.09 -40.89
N VAL A 121 -33.74 -13.31 -41.20
CA VAL A 121 -33.05 -14.22 -42.13
C VAL A 121 -33.97 -14.54 -43.30
N LEU A 122 -33.37 -14.64 -44.50
CA LEU A 122 -34.06 -15.12 -45.70
C LEU A 122 -34.45 -16.59 -45.53
N LYS A 123 -35.72 -16.92 -45.74
CA LYS A 123 -36.11 -18.31 -45.99
C LYS A 123 -35.77 -18.68 -47.43
N GLN A 124 -35.71 -19.99 -47.70
CA GLN A 124 -35.48 -20.55 -49.03
C GLN A 124 -36.48 -20.06 -50.11
N ASN A 125 -37.58 -19.40 -49.71
CA ASN A 125 -38.55 -18.77 -50.59
C ASN A 125 -38.34 -17.22 -50.56
N PRO A 126 -38.00 -16.56 -51.68
CA PRO A 126 -37.47 -15.18 -51.72
C PRO A 126 -38.45 -14.06 -51.30
N SER A 127 -39.62 -14.38 -50.74
CA SER A 127 -40.63 -13.42 -50.31
C SER A 127 -40.99 -13.51 -48.82
N ALA A 128 -40.39 -14.44 -48.06
CA ALA A 128 -40.69 -14.65 -46.65
C ALA A 128 -39.45 -14.44 -45.77
N TRP A 129 -39.55 -13.50 -44.82
CA TRP A 129 -38.52 -13.21 -43.83
C TRP A 129 -38.92 -13.80 -42.49
N GLU A 130 -37.98 -14.46 -41.82
CA GLU A 130 -38.19 -14.96 -40.46
C GLU A 130 -37.37 -14.13 -39.48
N LYS A 131 -38.06 -13.68 -38.42
CA LYS A 131 -37.41 -13.02 -37.30
C LYS A 131 -36.73 -14.08 -36.44
N THR A 132 -35.42 -14.00 -36.35
CA THR A 132 -34.60 -14.83 -35.47
C THR A 132 -34.23 -14.04 -34.22
N GLU A 133 -34.37 -14.67 -33.06
CA GLU A 133 -33.96 -14.11 -31.77
C GLU A 133 -33.07 -15.12 -31.06
N ASN A 134 -31.85 -14.72 -30.72
CA ASN A 134 -30.90 -15.57 -30.02
C ASN A 134 -30.09 -14.75 -29.04
N TYR A 135 -29.72 -15.35 -27.90
CA TYR A 135 -28.79 -14.74 -26.96
C TYR A 135 -27.47 -14.42 -27.64
N LEU A 136 -26.83 -13.31 -27.26
CA LEU A 136 -25.57 -12.86 -27.85
C LEU A 136 -24.51 -13.97 -27.81
N ARG A 137 -24.44 -14.75 -26.72
CA ARG A 137 -23.55 -15.92 -26.59
C ARG A 137 -23.79 -17.04 -27.62
N LYS A 138 -25.02 -17.19 -28.11
CA LYS A 138 -25.42 -18.27 -29.04
C LYS A 138 -25.26 -17.88 -30.51
N GLN A 139 -24.77 -16.67 -30.80
CA GLN A 139 -24.56 -16.21 -32.17
C GLN A 139 -23.27 -16.82 -32.73
N THR A 140 -23.37 -17.50 -33.87
CA THR A 140 -22.21 -18.02 -34.62
C THR A 140 -21.33 -16.91 -35.22
N ILE A 141 -21.76 -15.65 -35.10
CA ILE A 141 -21.31 -14.48 -35.86
C ILE A 141 -20.36 -13.58 -35.05
N ILE A 142 -19.81 -14.06 -33.94
CA ILE A 142 -18.80 -13.33 -33.15
C ILE A 142 -17.48 -14.12 -33.15
N PRO A 143 -16.72 -14.15 -34.26
CA PRO A 143 -15.31 -14.49 -34.18
C PRO A 143 -14.59 -13.31 -33.51
N TYR A 144 -13.78 -13.60 -32.50
CA TYR A 144 -13.07 -12.64 -31.65
C TYR A 144 -13.87 -11.98 -30.52
N MET A 145 -14.32 -12.81 -29.58
CA MET A 145 -14.36 -12.39 -28.18
C MET A 145 -12.93 -12.41 -27.62
N ALA A 146 -12.27 -11.25 -27.55
CA ALA A 146 -11.17 -11.07 -26.59
C ALA A 146 -11.75 -10.86 -25.20
N VAL A 147 -12.53 -11.83 -24.72
CA VAL A 147 -12.88 -11.92 -23.29
C VAL A 147 -11.63 -12.49 -22.64
N GLU A 148 -10.96 -11.70 -21.81
CA GLU A 148 -10.14 -12.01 -20.62
C GLU A 148 -9.51 -13.43 -20.38
N ASP A 149 -9.34 -14.32 -21.36
CA ASP A 149 -8.85 -15.71 -21.15
C ASP A 149 -7.40 -15.74 -20.68
N LYS A 150 -6.57 -14.79 -21.14
CA LYS A 150 -5.22 -14.59 -20.59
C LYS A 150 -5.25 -14.22 -19.11
N LYS A 151 -6.26 -13.46 -18.68
CA LYS A 151 -6.38 -12.97 -17.30
C LYS A 151 -6.96 -14.04 -16.39
N VAL A 152 -7.91 -14.84 -16.87
CA VAL A 152 -8.43 -16.01 -16.15
C VAL A 152 -7.32 -17.05 -15.96
N GLY A 153 -6.57 -17.41 -17.02
CA GLY A 153 -5.45 -18.36 -16.89
C GLY A 153 -4.33 -17.86 -15.96
N GLN A 154 -4.05 -16.55 -15.94
CA GLN A 154 -3.10 -15.95 -15.00
C GLN A 154 -3.60 -16.03 -13.55
N LEU A 155 -4.88 -15.72 -13.32
CA LEU A 155 -5.48 -15.80 -11.98
C LEU A 155 -5.56 -17.25 -11.49
N GLU A 156 -5.85 -18.22 -12.36
CA GLU A 156 -5.86 -19.65 -12.01
C GLU A 156 -4.46 -20.15 -11.63
N ALA A 157 -3.42 -19.74 -12.37
CA ALA A 157 -2.04 -20.06 -12.04
C ALA A 157 -1.59 -19.41 -10.72
N GLU A 158 -1.99 -18.16 -10.48
CA GLU A 158 -1.72 -17.46 -9.22
C GLU A 158 -2.41 -18.16 -8.03
N VAL A 159 -3.67 -18.56 -8.17
CA VAL A 159 -4.40 -19.32 -7.15
C VAL A 159 -3.75 -20.67 -6.88
N ALA A 160 -3.28 -21.37 -7.91
CA ALA A 160 -2.57 -22.64 -7.75
C ALA A 160 -1.25 -22.45 -6.97
N ASN A 161 -0.46 -21.42 -7.31
CA ASN A 161 0.77 -21.09 -6.60
C ASN A 161 0.51 -20.70 -5.14
N LEU A 162 -0.52 -19.89 -4.87
CA LEU A 162 -0.88 -19.50 -3.50
C LEU A 162 -1.32 -20.71 -2.67
N LYS A 163 -2.10 -21.64 -3.24
CA LYS A 163 -2.48 -22.90 -2.57
C LYS A 163 -1.26 -23.75 -2.23
N GLN A 164 -0.30 -23.87 -3.15
CA GLN A 164 0.94 -24.60 -2.90
C GLN A 164 1.78 -23.94 -1.79
N SER A 165 1.89 -22.61 -1.82
CA SER A 165 2.61 -21.86 -0.79
C SER A 165 1.96 -21.99 0.59
N LEU A 166 0.63 -21.99 0.67
CA LEU A 166 -0.11 -22.23 1.91
C LEU A 166 0.15 -23.63 2.46
N ALA A 167 0.07 -24.67 1.63
CA ALA A 167 0.35 -26.04 2.05
C ALA A 167 1.78 -26.20 2.61
N GLN A 168 2.76 -25.54 2.01
CA GLN A 168 4.15 -25.53 2.51
C GLN A 168 4.28 -24.81 3.87
N LYS A 169 3.57 -23.69 4.05
CA LYS A 169 3.54 -22.96 5.32
C LYS A 169 2.87 -23.76 6.42
N ASP A 170 1.76 -24.43 6.13
CA ASP A 170 1.06 -25.31 7.08
C ASP A 170 1.94 -26.48 7.53
N GLN A 171 2.67 -27.11 6.59
CA GLN A 171 3.65 -28.14 6.92
C GLN A 171 4.76 -27.60 7.83
N THR A 172 5.27 -26.40 7.55
CA THR A 172 6.30 -25.74 8.36
C THR A 172 5.80 -25.42 9.76
N ILE A 173 4.56 -24.91 9.90
CA ILE A 173 3.94 -24.62 11.20
C ILE A 173 3.81 -25.91 12.01
N SER A 174 3.34 -26.99 11.39
CA SER A 174 3.21 -28.30 12.04
C SER A 174 4.56 -28.80 12.59
N GLN A 175 5.63 -28.71 11.80
CA GLN A 175 6.99 -29.08 12.24
C GLN A 175 7.48 -28.20 13.41
N LYS A 176 7.26 -26.88 13.35
CA LYS A 176 7.65 -25.97 14.44
C LYS A 176 6.90 -26.27 15.73
N ASN A 177 5.60 -26.56 15.65
CA ASN A 177 4.79 -26.91 16.82
C ASN A 177 5.27 -28.21 17.48
N GLN A 178 5.67 -29.21 16.68
CA GLN A 178 6.26 -30.43 17.21
C GLN A 178 7.59 -30.16 17.93
N ALA A 179 8.44 -29.30 17.38
CA ALA A 179 9.70 -28.92 18.01
C ALA A 179 9.50 -28.11 19.32
N ILE A 180 8.47 -27.25 19.37
CA ILE A 180 8.09 -26.52 20.60
C ILE A 180 7.66 -27.52 21.67
N ALA A 181 6.77 -28.45 21.35
CA ALA A 181 6.31 -29.46 22.31
C ALA A 181 7.47 -30.31 22.87
N GLN A 182 8.46 -30.66 22.03
CA GLN A 182 9.67 -31.35 22.49
C GLN A 182 10.52 -30.51 23.44
N LYS A 183 10.70 -29.22 23.14
CA LYS A 183 11.45 -28.30 24.01
C LYS A 183 10.73 -28.07 25.34
N ASP A 184 9.41 -27.93 25.33
CA ASP A 184 8.60 -27.78 26.55
C ASP A 184 8.74 -29.01 27.45
N GLN A 185 8.73 -30.21 26.85
CA GLN A 185 9.00 -31.44 27.58
C GLN A 185 10.40 -31.46 28.19
N THR A 186 11.42 -30.99 27.46
CA THR A 186 12.80 -30.88 27.98
C THR A 186 12.90 -29.86 29.10
N ILE A 187 12.23 -28.71 29.00
CA ILE A 187 12.19 -27.69 30.06
C ILE A 187 11.53 -28.26 31.31
N ALA A 188 10.43 -28.99 31.16
CA ALA A 188 9.77 -29.65 32.28
C ALA A 188 10.72 -30.65 32.98
N ASP A 189 11.44 -31.47 32.22
CA ASP A 189 12.43 -32.42 32.76
C ASP A 189 13.65 -31.74 33.40
N LEU A 190 14.12 -30.62 32.86
CA LEU A 190 15.18 -29.82 33.48
C LEU A 190 14.71 -29.16 34.78
N ASN A 191 13.47 -28.68 34.82
CA ASN A 191 12.91 -28.06 36.03
C ASN A 191 12.73 -29.08 37.15
N THR A 192 12.44 -30.35 36.86
CA THR A 192 12.39 -31.40 37.89
C THR A 192 13.78 -31.81 38.39
N LYS A 193 14.82 -31.68 37.56
CA LYS A 193 16.22 -32.00 37.91
C LYS A 193 16.99 -30.84 38.53
N THR A 194 16.52 -29.60 38.35
CA THR A 194 17.18 -28.42 38.90
C THR A 194 16.92 -28.34 40.41
N PRO A 195 17.97 -28.27 41.25
CA PRO A 195 17.82 -28.12 42.68
C PRO A 195 17.02 -26.86 43.00
N THR A 196 16.01 -27.00 43.86
CA THR A 196 15.27 -25.86 44.39
C THR A 196 16.17 -24.98 45.24
N LEU A 197 15.79 -23.71 45.43
CA LEU A 197 16.52 -22.78 46.29
C LEU A 197 16.75 -23.37 47.71
N SER A 198 15.77 -24.09 48.23
CA SER A 198 15.87 -24.78 49.53
C SER A 198 16.94 -25.87 49.53
N GLN A 199 17.00 -26.71 48.49
CA GLN A 199 18.03 -27.74 48.35
C GLN A 199 19.43 -27.15 48.17
N PHE A 200 19.53 -26.02 47.46
CA PHE A 200 20.80 -25.30 47.33
C PHE A 200 21.24 -24.66 48.65
N GLN A 201 20.31 -24.11 49.43
CA GLN A 201 20.58 -23.59 50.78
C GLN A 201 21.04 -24.71 51.72
N GLU A 202 20.41 -25.88 51.66
CA GLU A 202 20.80 -27.04 52.46
C GLU A 202 22.21 -27.53 52.08
N LEU A 203 22.52 -27.64 50.78
CA LEU A 203 23.87 -27.94 50.30
C LEU A 203 24.89 -26.88 50.73
N SER A 204 24.53 -25.59 50.67
CA SER A 204 25.38 -24.49 51.14
C SER A 204 25.68 -24.61 52.64
N ASN A 205 24.66 -24.95 53.44
CA ASN A 205 24.82 -25.16 54.88
C ASN A 205 25.73 -26.35 55.18
N ILE A 206 25.58 -27.46 54.44
CA ILE A 206 26.44 -28.65 54.58
C ILE A 206 27.89 -28.34 54.15
N ALA A 207 28.08 -27.66 53.02
CA ALA A 207 29.40 -27.42 52.44
C ALA A 207 30.21 -26.33 53.17
N LEU A 208 29.53 -25.30 53.68
CA LEU A 208 30.20 -24.12 54.26
C LEU A 208 30.09 -24.06 55.79
N ASN A 209 29.29 -24.92 56.42
CA ASN A 209 29.03 -24.92 57.88
C ASN A 209 28.68 -23.50 58.40
N CYS A 210 28.06 -22.68 57.55
CA CYS A 210 27.76 -21.28 57.82
C CYS A 210 26.25 -21.13 57.99
N ASN A 211 25.80 -21.16 59.24
CA ASN A 211 24.38 -21.02 59.58
C ASN A 211 23.84 -19.58 59.43
N GLU A 212 24.69 -18.63 59.00
CA GLU A 212 24.37 -17.19 58.95
C GLU A 212 24.93 -16.49 57.70
N LEU A 213 24.94 -17.15 56.55
CA LEU A 213 25.18 -16.45 55.28
C LEU A 213 23.94 -15.63 54.92
N ASP A 214 23.83 -14.45 55.53
CA ASP A 214 22.83 -13.47 55.18
C ASP A 214 23.23 -12.81 53.84
N PHE A 215 22.75 -13.42 52.75
CA PHE A 215 22.95 -12.90 51.40
C PHE A 215 22.42 -11.48 51.22
N ASN A 216 21.42 -11.06 52.02
CA ASN A 216 20.96 -9.67 51.98
C ASN A 216 22.00 -8.73 52.58
N LYS A 217 22.61 -9.12 53.71
CA LYS A 217 23.72 -8.38 54.32
C LYS A 217 24.95 -8.33 53.40
N LEU A 218 25.30 -9.45 52.76
CA LEU A 218 26.38 -9.49 51.76
C LEU A 218 26.07 -8.60 50.55
N LYS A 219 24.85 -8.67 50.02
CA LYS A 219 24.39 -7.82 48.91
C LYS A 219 24.44 -6.34 49.28
N GLN A 220 24.02 -5.97 50.49
CA GLN A 220 24.11 -4.61 51.01
C GLN A 220 25.57 -4.16 51.16
N GLU A 221 26.45 -5.01 51.69
CA GLU A 221 27.87 -4.68 51.86
C GLU A 221 28.60 -4.53 50.52
N ILE A 222 28.31 -5.39 49.53
CA ILE A 222 28.81 -5.24 48.16
C ILE A 222 28.32 -3.93 47.55
N LYS A 223 27.05 -3.56 47.73
CA LYS A 223 26.50 -2.28 47.26
C LYS A 223 27.22 -1.10 47.93
N ARG A 224 27.43 -1.17 49.26
CA ARG A 224 28.13 -0.17 50.05
C ARG A 224 29.57 0.02 49.59
N LEU A 225 30.31 -1.07 49.36
CA LEU A 225 31.70 -1.04 48.89
C LEU A 225 31.79 -0.46 47.48
N LYS A 226 30.91 -0.90 46.56
CA LYS A 226 30.84 -0.32 45.21
C LYS A 226 30.57 1.17 45.23
N LEU A 227 29.61 1.64 46.04
CA LEU A 227 29.31 3.06 46.18
C LEU A 227 30.48 3.85 46.80
N LYS A 228 31.17 3.27 47.79
CA LYS A 228 32.32 3.90 48.46
C LYS A 228 33.45 4.18 47.47
N ASP A 229 33.74 3.27 46.56
CA ASP A 229 34.82 3.43 45.58
C ASP A 229 34.36 4.24 44.37
N PHE A 230 33.09 4.11 43.96
CA PHE A 230 32.54 4.82 42.82
C PHE A 230 32.30 6.31 43.08
N ASN A 231 31.79 6.70 44.26
CA ASN A 231 31.38 8.07 44.52
C ASN A 231 32.52 9.10 44.44
N PRO A 232 33.73 8.86 45.01
CA PRO A 232 34.87 9.78 44.84
C PRO A 232 35.25 9.99 43.37
N TYR A 233 35.22 8.92 42.57
CA TYR A 233 35.48 8.99 41.14
C TYR A 233 34.40 9.78 40.39
N PHE A 234 33.11 9.53 40.69
CA PHE A 234 31.99 10.25 40.12
C PHE A 234 32.07 11.77 40.41
N GLN A 235 32.32 12.15 41.66
CA GLN A 235 32.47 13.57 42.04
C GLN A 235 33.67 14.22 41.35
N LYS A 236 34.80 13.49 41.22
CA LYS A 236 35.97 13.99 40.49
C LYS A 236 35.64 14.30 39.03
N GLN A 237 34.91 13.43 38.35
CA GLN A 237 34.53 13.65 36.94
C GLN A 237 33.51 14.78 36.78
N LYS A 238 32.57 14.90 37.71
CA LYS A 238 31.62 16.03 37.76
C LYS A 238 32.37 17.36 37.84
N ASN A 239 33.27 17.48 38.82
CA ASN A 239 34.05 18.70 39.04
C ASN A 239 34.93 19.03 37.82
N ASN A 240 35.52 18.03 37.16
CA ASN A 240 36.31 18.23 35.94
C ASN A 240 35.44 18.83 34.81
N LEU A 241 34.23 18.31 34.60
CA LEU A 241 33.33 18.83 33.56
C LEU A 241 32.88 20.26 33.87
N GLU A 242 32.58 20.56 35.13
CA GLU A 242 32.20 21.91 35.58
C GLU A 242 33.35 22.92 35.38
N GLN A 243 34.60 22.51 35.67
CA GLN A 243 35.79 23.32 35.43
C GLN A 243 36.03 23.58 33.95
N LEU A 244 35.93 22.55 33.10
CA LEU A 244 36.06 22.68 31.64
C LEU A 244 34.99 23.62 31.07
N THR A 245 33.75 23.48 31.54
CA THR A 245 32.63 24.35 31.13
C THR A 245 32.89 25.80 31.53
N SER A 246 33.34 26.04 32.76
CA SER A 246 33.66 27.39 33.25
C SER A 246 34.82 28.02 32.46
N THR A 247 35.85 27.22 32.14
CA THR A 247 37.00 27.65 31.34
C THR A 247 36.56 28.02 29.92
N ALA A 248 35.71 27.20 29.30
CA ALA A 248 35.18 27.47 27.97
C ALA A 248 34.33 28.76 27.95
N LYS A 249 33.48 28.97 28.96
CA LYS A 249 32.67 30.19 29.13
C LYS A 249 33.54 31.44 29.27
N ASN A 250 34.54 31.39 30.16
CA ASN A 250 35.47 32.50 30.35
C ASN A 250 36.23 32.85 29.06
N LYS A 251 36.63 31.83 28.28
CA LYS A 251 37.35 32.03 27.01
C LYS A 251 36.45 32.56 25.89
N ALA A 252 35.21 32.11 25.81
CA ALA A 252 34.25 32.55 24.79
C ALA A 252 33.74 33.99 25.04
N GLY A 253 33.69 34.40 26.31
CA GLY A 253 33.17 35.69 26.73
C GLY A 253 31.65 35.67 26.92
N GLU A 254 31.13 36.67 27.64
CA GLU A 254 29.72 36.73 28.08
C GLU A 254 28.72 36.59 26.93
N SER A 255 29.03 37.15 25.76
CA SER A 255 28.17 37.11 24.58
C SER A 255 27.93 35.71 24.01
N LEU A 256 28.80 34.74 24.32
CA LEU A 256 28.71 33.36 23.83
C LEU A 256 28.38 32.34 24.92
N ASN A 257 28.19 32.77 26.18
CA ASN A 257 27.84 31.86 27.28
C ASN A 257 26.55 31.07 27.00
N GLY A 258 25.52 31.75 26.47
CA GLY A 258 24.27 31.10 26.08
C GLY A 258 24.45 30.07 24.97
N ILE A 259 25.41 30.28 24.06
CA ILE A 259 25.73 29.32 23.00
C ILE A 259 26.46 28.09 23.56
N ILE A 260 27.32 28.26 24.59
CA ILE A 260 27.94 27.12 25.29
C ILE A 260 26.90 26.29 26.04
N ASP A 261 25.95 26.95 26.72
CA ASP A 261 24.87 26.25 27.42
C ASP A 261 24.00 25.48 26.43
N LEU A 262 23.64 26.10 25.29
CA LEU A 262 22.89 25.45 24.22
C LEU A 262 23.69 24.29 23.58
N PHE A 263 24.99 24.45 23.39
CA PHE A 263 25.88 23.41 22.85
C PHE A 263 25.89 22.17 23.75
N LEU A 264 26.07 22.36 25.06
CA LEU A 264 26.03 21.28 26.05
C LEU A 264 24.64 20.66 26.20
N GLN A 265 23.58 21.46 26.16
CA GLN A 265 22.22 20.96 26.24
C GLN A 265 21.85 20.11 25.02
N THR A 266 22.18 20.58 23.82
CA THR A 266 21.94 19.86 22.56
C THR A 266 22.69 18.51 22.57
N ASN A 267 23.96 18.50 22.99
CA ASN A 267 24.72 17.26 23.08
C ASN A 267 24.16 16.29 24.12
N LYS A 268 23.67 16.79 25.27
CA LYS A 268 22.97 15.97 26.26
C LYS A 268 21.73 15.29 25.66
N GLN A 269 20.91 16.03 24.92
CA GLN A 269 19.72 15.48 24.25
C GLN A 269 20.09 14.42 23.21
N ILE A 270 21.18 14.62 22.46
CA ILE A 270 21.69 13.62 21.51
C ILE A 270 22.05 12.32 22.24
N ILE A 271 22.83 12.40 23.31
CA ILE A 271 23.25 11.22 24.11
C ILE A 271 22.03 10.48 24.71
N GLU A 272 21.03 11.22 25.20
CA GLU A 272 19.81 10.64 25.75
C GLU A 272 18.94 9.99 24.65
N SER A 273 18.95 10.55 23.44
CA SER A 273 18.21 10.04 22.29
C SER A 273 18.82 8.80 21.63
N GLU A 274 20.12 8.52 21.82
CA GLU A 274 20.82 7.33 21.26
C GLU A 274 20.22 5.98 21.73
N ASN A 275 19.44 5.97 22.81
CA ASN A 275 18.91 4.74 23.44
C ASN A 275 17.39 4.58 23.32
N ALA A 276 16.70 5.47 22.60
CA ALA A 276 15.25 5.41 22.36
C ALA A 276 14.96 5.28 20.86
N ASP A 277 13.84 4.65 20.49
CA ASP A 277 13.34 4.54 19.11
C ASP A 277 12.96 5.93 18.56
N ASN A 278 13.97 6.75 18.29
CA ASN A 278 13.80 8.12 17.84
C ASN A 278 13.79 8.20 16.31
N ASN A 279 12.91 9.04 15.78
CA ASN A 279 12.85 9.27 14.34
C ASN A 279 14.16 9.92 13.85
N SER A 280 14.64 9.49 12.69
CA SER A 280 15.89 9.99 12.08
C SER A 280 15.89 11.51 11.84
N TYR A 281 14.69 12.10 11.74
CA TYR A 281 14.49 13.53 11.55
C TYR A 281 14.90 14.37 12.78
N SER A 282 14.47 14.00 13.99
CA SER A 282 14.82 14.75 15.22
C SER A 282 16.31 14.65 15.53
N GLN A 283 16.92 13.50 15.25
CA GLN A 283 18.37 13.32 15.38
C GLN A 283 19.15 14.21 14.40
N GLY A 284 18.69 14.32 13.15
CA GLY A 284 19.27 15.23 12.15
C GLY A 284 19.16 16.70 12.57
N GLN A 285 18.03 17.11 13.17
CA GLN A 285 17.87 18.48 13.69
C GLN A 285 18.83 18.78 14.84
N LEU A 286 18.95 17.88 15.81
CA LEU A 286 19.87 18.05 16.94
C LEU A 286 21.34 18.09 16.49
N GLN A 287 21.73 17.24 15.53
CA GLN A 287 23.07 17.29 14.93
C GLN A 287 23.31 18.63 14.21
N GLY A 288 22.32 19.13 13.46
CA GLY A 288 22.40 20.43 12.81
C GLY A 288 22.60 21.58 13.81
N GLN A 289 21.81 21.60 14.89
CA GLN A 289 21.95 22.58 15.97
C GLN A 289 23.32 22.51 16.67
N LEU A 290 23.82 21.31 16.92
CA LEU A 290 25.14 21.10 17.52
C LEU A 290 26.26 21.63 16.61
N VAL A 291 26.16 21.39 15.30
CA VAL A 291 27.11 21.92 14.30
C VAL A 291 27.05 23.45 14.27
N THR A 292 25.87 24.07 14.26
CA THR A 292 25.74 25.53 14.30
C THR A 292 26.39 26.12 15.55
N CYS A 293 26.12 25.55 16.73
CA CYS A 293 26.76 25.98 17.96
C CYS A 293 28.28 25.82 17.89
N LYS A 294 28.78 24.69 17.37
CA LYS A 294 30.22 24.44 17.18
C LYS A 294 30.86 25.50 16.29
N THR A 295 30.25 25.83 15.14
CA THR A 295 30.75 26.85 14.21
C THR A 295 30.81 28.23 14.85
N LEU A 296 29.79 28.62 15.63
CA LEU A 296 29.79 29.90 16.34
C LEU A 296 30.86 29.96 17.42
N LEU A 297 31.04 28.88 18.18
CA LEU A 297 32.04 28.80 19.25
C LEU A 297 33.47 28.70 18.74
N GLN A 298 33.69 28.18 17.53
CA GLN A 298 35.00 28.12 16.88
C GLN A 298 35.63 29.50 16.61
N THR A 299 34.86 30.58 16.74
CA THR A 299 35.39 31.95 16.71
C THR A 299 36.26 32.29 17.92
N LYS A 300 36.14 31.54 19.03
CA LYS A 300 36.85 31.78 20.30
C LYS A 300 37.49 30.54 20.93
N LEU A 301 36.96 29.36 20.64
CA LEU A 301 37.41 28.07 21.17
C LEU A 301 38.00 27.23 20.04
N THR A 302 38.99 26.41 20.33
CA THR A 302 39.54 25.48 19.35
C THR A 302 38.59 24.30 19.14
N THR A 303 38.70 23.66 17.98
CA THR A 303 37.96 22.41 17.69
C THR A 303 38.27 21.33 18.72
N GLU A 304 39.51 21.26 19.22
CA GLU A 304 39.94 20.30 20.23
C GLU A 304 39.28 20.58 21.60
N GLU A 305 39.20 21.84 22.02
CA GLU A 305 38.53 22.23 23.26
C GLU A 305 37.04 21.86 23.22
N LEU A 306 36.36 22.16 22.11
CA LEU A 306 34.96 21.82 21.91
C LEU A 306 34.74 20.30 21.88
N GLN A 307 35.62 19.54 21.23
CA GLN A 307 35.52 18.10 21.18
C GLN A 307 35.78 17.45 22.55
N ASN A 308 36.75 17.96 23.30
CA ASN A 308 37.04 17.51 24.65
C ASN A 308 35.82 17.73 25.57
N LEU A 309 35.17 18.89 25.47
CA LEU A 309 33.94 19.20 26.22
C LEU A 309 32.82 18.19 25.94
N LEU A 310 32.58 17.87 24.66
CA LEU A 310 31.57 16.89 24.24
C LEU A 310 31.91 15.47 24.73
N ASN A 311 33.16 15.06 24.57
CA ASN A 311 33.62 13.73 24.99
C ASN A 311 33.49 13.56 26.51
N LYS A 312 33.91 14.57 27.29
CA LYS A 312 33.79 14.55 28.75
C LYS A 312 32.35 14.56 29.22
N GLN A 313 31.46 15.26 28.52
CA GLN A 313 30.03 15.20 28.80
C GLN A 313 29.44 13.81 28.53
N LYS A 314 29.86 13.14 27.44
CA LYS A 314 29.44 11.76 27.13
C LYS A 314 29.94 10.77 28.21
N GLU A 315 31.22 10.85 28.57
CA GLU A 315 31.79 10.04 29.66
C GLU A 315 31.02 10.24 30.97
N PHE A 316 30.76 11.50 31.35
CA PHE A 316 30.03 11.81 32.58
C PHE A 316 28.58 11.28 32.56
N LYS A 317 27.90 11.37 31.40
CA LYS A 317 26.55 10.83 31.24
C LYS A 317 26.47 9.32 31.42
N GLU A 318 27.45 8.58 30.93
CA GLU A 318 27.53 7.13 31.19
C GLU A 318 27.79 6.82 32.67
N LEU A 319 28.58 7.65 33.35
CA LEU A 319 28.76 7.53 34.80
C LEU A 319 27.49 7.85 35.58
N GLU A 320 26.67 8.81 35.16
CA GLU A 320 25.36 9.09 35.77
C GLU A 320 24.43 7.88 35.66
N LYS A 321 24.41 7.20 34.50
CA LYS A 321 23.64 5.95 34.34
C LYS A 321 24.15 4.86 35.28
N HIS A 322 25.46 4.69 35.40
CA HIS A 322 26.04 3.70 36.30
C HIS A 322 25.75 4.02 37.78
N ALA A 323 25.77 5.31 38.15
CA ALA A 323 25.41 5.76 39.49
C ALA A 323 23.97 5.38 39.85
N ALA A 324 23.02 5.53 38.92
CA ALA A 324 21.61 5.18 39.13
C ALA A 324 21.40 3.67 39.39
N ILE A 325 22.22 2.80 38.79
CA ILE A 325 22.17 1.34 39.02
C ILE A 325 22.69 0.97 40.42
N LEU A 326 23.63 1.76 40.94
CA LEU A 326 24.25 1.54 42.25
C LEU A 326 23.45 2.13 43.42
N GLN A 327 22.46 2.99 43.17
CA GLN A 327 21.56 3.58 44.17
C GLN A 327 20.43 2.64 44.59
#